data_AF-A0A075U609-F1
#
_entry.id   AF-A0A075U609-F1
#
_cell.length_a   1.000
_cell.length_b   1.000
_cell.length_c   1.000
_cell.angle_alpha   90.00
_cell.angle_beta   90.00
_cell.angle_gamma   90.00
#
_symmetry.space_group_name_H-M   'P 1'
#
loop_
_entity.id
_entity.type
_entity.pdbx_description
1 polymer ?
#
loop_
_entity_poly.entity_id
_entity_poly.type
_entity_poly.pdbx_seq_one_letter_code
_entity_poly.pdbx_strand_id
1 'polypeptide(L)'
;MLNRIEQAPMPYKWTFIVAPFIIALGMYGGTNPVPLSWLALLAAGSAVLVLMFGKETFLSFFKKMKKGSWKPIFVAIVLGYLVSIVASAVGPLLGQGALQENGIINSLAQPTLWGNIVTLTTLGISLIGEEVITASIAFPVYYLLVKKIGRKQAWIWAALISAALFGMMHFNAYNGNWYQMLIVIGVGRLPFTYAWTKTDSLWGGIIAHVVYDFLIFIPVMMGVL
;
A
#
# COMPACT_ATOMS: atom_id res chain seq x y z
N MET A 1 1.27 12.66 -11.33
CA MET A 1 1.17 12.71 -9.86
C MET A 1 2.43 13.38 -9.37
N LEU A 2 3.59 12.88 -9.83
CA LEU A 2 4.92 13.46 -9.64
C LEU A 2 5.02 14.97 -9.88
N ASN A 3 4.41 15.51 -10.96
CA ASN A 3 4.38 16.96 -11.20
C ASN A 3 3.81 17.74 -9.99
N ARG A 4 2.77 17.21 -9.32
CA ARG A 4 2.15 17.87 -8.16
C ARG A 4 3.05 17.84 -6.94
N ILE A 5 3.78 16.74 -6.74
CA ILE A 5 4.76 16.62 -5.66
C ILE A 5 5.92 17.59 -5.88
N GLU A 6 6.39 17.74 -7.12
CA GLU A 6 7.46 18.69 -7.48
C GLU A 6 7.05 20.16 -7.35
N GLN A 7 5.76 20.46 -7.57
CA GLN A 7 5.18 21.80 -7.44
C GLN A 7 4.68 22.11 -6.03
N ALA A 8 4.66 21.11 -5.14
CA ALA A 8 4.20 21.29 -3.77
C ALA A 8 5.11 22.29 -3.03
N PRO A 9 4.55 23.10 -2.10
CA PRO A 9 5.35 23.95 -1.25
C PRO A 9 6.40 23.12 -0.50
N MET A 10 7.56 23.74 -0.21
CA MET A 10 8.61 23.09 0.57
C MET A 10 8.04 22.66 1.94
N PRO A 11 8.06 21.36 2.29
CA PRO A 11 7.67 20.93 3.61
C PRO A 11 8.61 21.56 4.65
N TYR A 12 8.07 22.00 5.78
CA TYR A 12 8.90 22.41 6.90
C TYR A 12 9.79 21.25 7.36
N LYS A 13 11.06 21.49 7.67
CA LYS A 13 12.01 20.42 8.06
C LYS A 13 11.50 19.53 9.20
N TRP A 14 10.75 20.09 10.14
CA TRP A 14 10.19 19.34 11.26
C TRP A 14 9.17 18.26 10.84
N THR A 15 8.49 18.42 9.69
CA THR A 15 7.51 17.42 9.23
C THR A 15 8.18 16.10 8.87
N PHE A 16 9.41 16.12 8.37
CA PHE A 16 10.22 14.92 8.14
C PHE A 16 10.61 14.21 9.45
N ILE A 17 10.71 14.94 10.55
CA ILE A 17 11.00 14.37 11.88
C ILE A 17 9.73 13.75 12.47
N VAL A 18 8.59 14.42 12.35
CA VAL A 18 7.32 13.97 12.94
C VAL A 18 6.66 12.84 12.14
N ALA A 19 6.82 12.81 10.82
CA ALA A 19 6.15 11.83 9.95
C ALA A 19 6.40 10.36 10.35
N PRO A 20 7.64 9.91 10.65
CA PRO A 20 7.88 8.54 11.13
C PRO A 20 7.09 8.17 12.39
N PHE A 21 6.92 9.11 13.33
CA PHE A 21 6.15 8.86 14.56
C PHE A 21 4.65 8.73 14.27
N ILE A 22 4.10 9.56 13.38
CA ILE A 22 2.71 9.44 12.96
C ILE A 22 2.48 8.11 12.24
N ILE A 23 3.40 7.70 11.36
CA ILE A 23 3.35 6.40 10.69
C ILE A 23 3.40 5.27 11.70
N ALA A 24 4.31 5.32 12.67
CA ALA A 24 4.41 4.31 13.73
C ALA A 24 3.14 4.22 14.58
N LEU A 25 2.52 5.36 14.91
CA LEU A 25 1.25 5.40 15.63
C LEU A 25 0.10 4.80 14.79
N GLY A 26 0.05 5.13 13.50
CA GLY A 26 -0.90 4.52 12.56
C GLY A 26 -0.73 3.01 12.46
N MET A 27 0.52 2.54 12.40
CA MET A 27 0.86 1.12 12.39
C MET A 27 0.43 0.41 13.68
N TYR A 28 0.70 1.03 14.83
CA TYR A 28 0.22 0.52 16.10
C TYR A 28 -1.30 0.41 16.12
N GLY A 29 -2.01 1.47 15.71
CA GLY A 29 -3.47 1.47 15.63
C GLY A 29 -4.05 0.45 14.63
N GLY A 30 -3.37 0.20 13.52
CA GLY A 30 -3.83 -0.73 12.48
C GLY A 30 -3.59 -2.20 12.81
N THR A 31 -2.64 -2.50 13.69
CA THR A 31 -2.23 -3.88 14.04
C THR A 31 -2.71 -4.33 15.42
N ASN A 32 -3.29 -3.44 16.22
CA ASN A 32 -3.83 -3.74 17.54
C ASN A 32 -5.36 -3.65 17.55
N PRO A 33 -6.05 -4.38 18.44
CA PRO A 33 -7.50 -4.41 18.53
C PRO A 33 -8.06 -3.14 19.19
N VAL A 34 -7.77 -1.98 18.61
CA VAL A 34 -8.33 -0.68 19.02
C VAL A 34 -9.59 -0.37 18.20
N PRO A 35 -10.57 0.39 18.75
CA PRO A 35 -11.71 0.85 17.98
C PRO A 35 -11.28 1.56 16.71
N LEU A 36 -11.90 1.21 15.57
CA LEU A 36 -11.63 1.81 14.26
C LEU A 36 -10.19 1.59 13.74
N SER A 37 -9.53 0.49 14.13
CA SER A 37 -8.19 0.11 13.62
C SER A 37 -8.08 0.13 12.08
N TRP A 38 -9.17 -0.23 11.37
CA TRP A 38 -9.28 -0.19 9.91
C TRP A 38 -9.18 1.23 9.30
N LEU A 39 -9.26 2.30 10.10
CA LEU A 39 -9.01 3.69 9.69
C LEU A 39 -7.59 4.17 10.04
N ALA A 40 -6.84 3.45 10.87
CA ALA A 40 -5.61 3.97 11.47
C ALA A 40 -4.55 4.33 10.42
N LEU A 41 -4.33 3.45 9.44
CA LEU A 41 -3.37 3.70 8.35
C LEU A 41 -3.82 4.83 7.44
N LEU A 42 -5.12 4.90 7.13
CA LEU A 42 -5.70 5.97 6.33
C LEU A 42 -5.54 7.33 7.02
N ALA A 43 -5.86 7.40 8.31
CA ALA A 43 -5.73 8.62 9.11
C ALA A 43 -4.27 9.07 9.22
N ALA A 44 -3.36 8.17 9.59
CA ALA A 44 -1.94 8.48 9.73
C ALA A 44 -1.29 8.89 8.41
N GLY A 45 -1.52 8.14 7.33
CA GLY A 45 -0.97 8.46 6.01
C GLY A 45 -1.51 9.77 5.47
N SER A 46 -2.81 10.04 5.65
CA SER A 46 -3.42 11.31 5.25
C SER A 46 -2.84 12.48 6.06
N ALA A 47 -2.67 12.32 7.38
CA ALA A 47 -2.07 13.34 8.24
C ALA A 47 -0.64 13.68 7.77
N VAL A 48 0.20 12.68 7.51
CA VAL A 48 1.55 12.90 7.00
C VAL A 48 1.55 13.61 5.64
N LEU A 49 0.72 13.17 4.70
CA LEU A 49 0.64 13.80 3.37
C LEU A 49 0.13 15.25 3.44
N VAL A 50 -0.84 15.54 4.30
CA VAL A 50 -1.33 16.91 4.53
C VAL A 50 -0.26 17.77 5.19
N LEU A 51 0.42 17.27 6.22
CA LEU A 51 1.50 18.01 6.89
C LEU A 51 2.67 18.31 5.95
N MET A 52 2.99 17.39 5.04
CA MET A 52 4.12 17.55 4.13
C MET A 52 3.80 18.38 2.90
N PHE A 53 2.63 18.18 2.28
CA PHE A 53 2.33 18.76 0.97
C PHE A 53 1.17 19.76 0.98
N GLY A 54 0.48 19.92 2.12
CA GLY A 54 -0.71 20.75 2.24
C GLY A 54 -1.98 20.04 1.78
N LYS A 55 -3.14 20.52 2.27
CA LYS A 55 -4.46 19.93 1.99
C LYS A 55 -4.79 19.90 0.49
N GLU A 56 -4.50 20.96 -0.25
CA GLU A 56 -4.82 21.04 -1.68
C GLU A 56 -4.04 20.01 -2.49
N THR A 57 -2.72 19.91 -2.27
CA THR A 57 -1.88 18.90 -2.92
C THR A 57 -2.32 17.49 -2.53
N PHE A 58 -2.63 17.25 -1.25
CA PHE A 58 -3.16 15.97 -0.78
C PHE A 58 -4.44 15.56 -1.53
N LEU A 59 -5.46 16.43 -1.56
CA LEU A 59 -6.72 16.16 -2.27
C LEU A 59 -6.50 15.94 -3.77
N SER A 60 -5.52 16.65 -4.35
CA SER A 60 -5.16 16.49 -5.76
C SER A 60 -4.62 15.10 -6.09
N PHE A 61 -4.10 14.33 -5.13
CA PHE A 61 -3.68 12.95 -5.34
C PHE A 61 -4.85 12.02 -5.64
N PHE A 62 -6.07 12.37 -5.19
CA PHE A 62 -7.30 11.61 -5.39
C PHE A 62 -8.19 12.18 -6.50
N LYS A 63 -7.66 13.05 -7.36
CA LYS A 63 -8.42 13.56 -8.51
C LYS A 63 -8.82 12.41 -9.44
N LYS A 64 -9.81 12.67 -10.30
CA LYS A 64 -10.23 11.76 -11.37
C LYS A 64 -9.03 11.28 -12.20
N MET A 65 -8.98 9.96 -12.44
CA MET A 65 -7.95 9.32 -13.24
C MET A 65 -8.00 9.77 -14.70
N LYS A 66 -6.85 9.70 -15.40
CA LYS A 66 -6.79 9.97 -16.84
C LYS A 66 -7.71 9.04 -17.64
N LYS A 67 -8.25 9.49 -18.79
CA LYS A 67 -8.97 8.61 -19.71
C LYS A 67 -8.06 7.42 -20.12
N GLY A 68 -8.63 6.22 -20.21
CA GLY A 68 -7.87 5.00 -20.52
C GLY A 68 -7.09 4.39 -19.34
N SER A 69 -7.29 4.88 -18.11
CA SER A 69 -6.59 4.38 -16.91
C SER A 69 -6.94 2.93 -16.54
N TRP A 70 -7.99 2.33 -17.10
CA TRP A 70 -8.34 0.93 -16.84
C TRP A 70 -7.28 -0.06 -17.33
N LYS A 71 -6.58 0.24 -18.44
CA LYS A 71 -5.50 -0.62 -18.93
C LYS A 71 -4.34 -0.73 -17.93
N PRO A 72 -3.74 0.36 -17.42
CA PRO A 72 -2.67 0.24 -16.43
C PRO A 72 -3.14 -0.35 -15.09
N ILE A 73 -4.41 -0.17 -14.69
CA ILE A 73 -4.98 -0.84 -13.50
C ILE A 73 -5.00 -2.35 -13.72
N PHE A 74 -5.56 -2.81 -14.85
CA PHE A 74 -5.58 -4.24 -15.18
C PHE A 74 -4.18 -4.84 -15.25
N VAL A 75 -3.24 -4.15 -15.90
CA VAL A 75 -1.83 -4.58 -15.95
C VAL A 75 -1.23 -4.67 -14.54
N ALA A 76 -1.53 -3.73 -13.65
CA ALA A 76 -1.06 -3.76 -12.28
C ALA A 76 -1.59 -4.97 -11.50
N ILE A 77 -2.87 -5.32 -11.67
CA ILE A 77 -3.47 -6.51 -11.04
C ILE A 77 -2.77 -7.78 -11.52
N VAL A 78 -2.63 -7.95 -12.85
CA VAL A 78 -1.98 -9.14 -13.44
C VAL A 78 -0.51 -9.24 -13.00
N LEU A 79 0.23 -8.13 -13.07
CA LEU A 79 1.62 -8.09 -12.61
C LEU A 79 1.74 -8.35 -11.11
N GLY A 80 0.78 -7.89 -10.29
CA GLY A 80 0.71 -8.20 -8.87
C GLY A 80 0.73 -9.71 -8.65
N TYR A 81 -0.18 -10.43 -9.31
CA TYR A 81 -0.25 -11.90 -9.17
C TYR A 81 1.00 -12.58 -9.69
N LEU A 82 1.48 -12.18 -10.87
CA LEU A 82 2.68 -12.79 -11.45
C LEU A 82 3.89 -12.59 -10.53
N VAL A 83 4.09 -11.38 -10.00
CA VAL A 83 5.19 -11.09 -9.07
C VAL A 83 5.04 -11.91 -7.80
N SER A 84 3.85 -11.95 -7.18
CA SER A 84 3.63 -12.69 -5.94
C SER A 84 3.75 -14.20 -6.11
N ILE A 85 3.30 -14.78 -7.23
CA ILE A 85 3.45 -16.20 -7.55
C ILE A 85 4.93 -16.54 -7.77
N VAL A 86 5.63 -15.77 -8.61
CA VAL A 86 7.06 -16.01 -8.88
C VAL A 86 7.89 -15.84 -7.60
N ALA A 87 7.64 -14.78 -6.83
CA ALA A 87 8.31 -14.57 -5.55
C ALA A 87 8.05 -15.74 -4.59
N SER A 88 6.80 -16.18 -4.45
CA SER A 88 6.48 -17.32 -3.58
C SER A 88 7.16 -18.62 -4.04
N ALA A 89 7.24 -18.87 -5.35
CA ALA A 89 7.86 -20.07 -5.92
C ALA A 89 9.39 -20.08 -5.82
N VAL A 90 10.04 -18.91 -5.83
CA VAL A 90 11.50 -18.79 -5.73
C VAL A 90 11.98 -19.02 -4.30
N GLY A 91 11.17 -18.72 -3.27
CA GLY A 91 11.55 -18.86 -1.86
C GLY A 91 12.15 -20.21 -1.51
N PRO A 92 11.47 -21.34 -1.77
CA PRO A 92 12.01 -22.67 -1.51
C PRO A 92 13.32 -22.97 -2.24
N LEU A 93 13.50 -22.46 -3.47
CA LEU A 93 14.73 -22.63 -4.25
C LEU A 93 15.93 -21.89 -3.61
N LEU A 94 15.65 -20.85 -2.83
CA LEU A 94 16.64 -20.08 -2.06
C LEU A 94 16.78 -20.60 -0.61
N GLY A 95 16.26 -21.78 -0.30
CA GLY A 95 16.32 -22.37 1.03
C GLY A 95 15.46 -21.65 2.08
N GLN A 96 14.46 -20.87 1.66
CA GLN A 96 13.53 -20.25 2.59
C GLN A 96 12.50 -21.28 3.08
N GLY A 97 12.12 -21.19 4.35
CA GLY A 97 11.08 -22.03 4.93
C GLY A 97 9.70 -21.77 4.34
N ALA A 98 8.70 -22.55 4.78
CA ALA A 98 7.33 -22.38 4.35
C ALA A 98 6.82 -20.96 4.63
N LEU A 99 6.07 -20.42 3.65
CA LEU A 99 5.39 -19.13 3.80
C LEU A 99 4.36 -19.24 4.93
N GLN A 100 4.24 -18.18 5.71
CA GLN A 100 3.30 -18.08 6.81
C GLN A 100 1.94 -17.64 6.26
N GLU A 101 0.88 -18.30 6.72
CA GLU A 101 -0.49 -17.85 6.44
C GLU A 101 -0.76 -16.52 7.16
N ASN A 102 -1.43 -15.61 6.45
CA ASN A 102 -1.88 -14.37 7.08
C ASN A 102 -3.09 -14.68 7.97
N GLY A 103 -3.00 -14.36 9.26
CA GLY A 103 -4.07 -14.62 10.23
C GLY A 103 -5.43 -14.02 9.87
N ILE A 104 -5.47 -13.01 8.98
CA ILE A 104 -6.72 -12.44 8.48
C ILE A 104 -7.60 -13.46 7.76
N ILE A 105 -6.98 -14.43 7.06
CA ILE A 105 -7.66 -15.48 6.29
C ILE A 105 -8.62 -16.28 7.18
N ASN A 106 -8.18 -16.62 8.39
CA ASN A 106 -8.97 -17.37 9.37
C ASN A 106 -10.18 -16.58 9.92
N SER A 107 -10.22 -15.27 9.69
CA SER A 107 -11.28 -14.37 10.15
C SER A 107 -12.17 -13.82 9.03
N LEU A 108 -11.92 -14.21 7.77
CA LEU A 108 -12.67 -13.68 6.62
C LEU A 108 -14.12 -14.15 6.58
N ALA A 109 -14.38 -15.45 6.78
CA ALA A 109 -15.73 -16.00 6.69
C ALA A 109 -16.54 -15.67 7.95
N GLN A 110 -17.58 -14.85 7.80
CA GLN A 110 -18.52 -14.54 8.87
C GLN A 110 -19.77 -15.43 8.79
N PRO A 111 -20.44 -15.73 9.92
CA PRO A 111 -21.64 -16.57 9.92
C PRO A 111 -22.83 -16.02 9.13
N THR A 112 -22.80 -14.73 8.78
CA THR A 112 -23.93 -14.03 8.14
C THR A 112 -23.48 -13.22 6.94
N LEU A 113 -24.38 -13.06 5.95
CA LEU A 113 -24.15 -12.18 4.80
C LEU A 113 -23.85 -10.74 5.23
N TRP A 114 -24.55 -10.24 6.25
CA TRP A 114 -24.28 -8.90 6.79
C TRP A 114 -22.88 -8.79 7.39
N GLY A 115 -22.43 -9.79 8.15
CA GLY A 115 -21.06 -9.85 8.67
C GLY A 115 -20.02 -9.84 7.53
N ASN A 116 -20.26 -10.58 6.45
CA ASN A 116 -19.40 -10.57 5.26
C ASN A 116 -19.35 -9.19 4.58
N ILE A 117 -20.50 -8.52 4.42
CA ILE A 117 -20.55 -7.17 3.85
C ILE A 117 -19.77 -6.17 4.70
N VAL A 118 -19.95 -6.21 6.03
CA VAL A 118 -19.20 -5.35 6.96
C VAL A 118 -17.71 -5.63 6.86
N THR A 119 -17.30 -6.91 6.85
CA THR A 119 -15.90 -7.34 6.75
C THR A 119 -15.27 -6.87 5.45
N LEU A 120 -15.90 -7.09 4.30
CA LEU A 120 -15.39 -6.60 3.01
C LEU A 120 -15.32 -5.07 2.99
N THR A 121 -16.30 -4.38 3.59
CA THR A 121 -16.29 -2.91 3.62
C THR A 121 -15.13 -2.37 4.46
N THR A 122 -14.92 -2.91 5.67
CA THR A 122 -13.82 -2.48 6.55
C THR A 122 -12.45 -2.84 5.96
N LEU A 123 -12.31 -4.03 5.36
CA LEU A 123 -11.10 -4.41 4.64
C LEU A 123 -10.84 -3.50 3.45
N GLY A 124 -11.85 -3.21 2.64
CA GLY A 124 -11.73 -2.30 1.50
C GLY A 124 -11.22 -0.91 1.93
N ILE A 125 -11.70 -0.38 3.06
CA ILE A 125 -11.22 0.89 3.59
C ILE A 125 -9.80 0.76 4.17
N SER A 126 -9.50 -0.34 4.84
CA SER A 126 -8.14 -0.64 5.34
C SER A 126 -7.11 -0.66 4.19
N LEU A 127 -7.44 -1.30 3.07
CA LEU A 127 -6.60 -1.35 1.86
C LEU A 127 -6.40 0.03 1.21
N ILE A 128 -7.42 0.91 1.26
CA ILE A 128 -7.22 2.32 0.91
C ILE A 128 -6.19 2.94 1.86
N GLY A 129 -6.29 2.66 3.16
CA GLY A 129 -5.33 3.10 4.16
C GLY A 129 -3.90 2.65 3.89
N GLU A 130 -3.70 1.41 3.44
CA GLU A 130 -2.41 0.85 3.05
C GLU A 130 -1.76 1.60 1.87
N GLU A 131 -2.55 1.95 0.86
CA GLU A 131 -2.06 2.75 -0.27
C GLU A 131 -1.68 4.18 0.18
N VAL A 132 -2.46 4.77 1.08
CA VAL A 132 -2.23 6.12 1.58
C VAL A 132 -1.03 6.19 2.53
N ILE A 133 -0.87 5.25 3.45
CA ILE A 133 0.32 5.19 4.32
C ILE A 133 1.57 4.94 3.50
N THR A 134 1.49 4.14 2.44
CA THR A 134 2.64 3.97 1.54
C THR A 134 2.96 5.24 0.78
N ALA A 135 1.95 5.92 0.21
CA ALA A 135 2.17 7.19 -0.47
C ALA A 135 2.84 8.21 0.47
N SER A 136 2.49 8.18 1.77
CA SER A 136 3.11 8.99 2.82
C SER A 136 4.59 8.70 3.06
N ILE A 137 5.10 7.56 2.60
CA ILE A 137 6.52 7.21 2.59
C ILE A 137 7.14 7.53 1.22
N ALA A 138 6.51 7.09 0.14
CA ALA A 138 7.05 7.21 -1.21
C ALA A 138 7.19 8.68 -1.65
N PHE A 139 6.19 9.52 -1.40
CA PHE A 139 6.19 10.89 -1.91
C PHE A 139 7.24 11.78 -1.24
N PRO A 140 7.44 11.71 0.09
CA PRO A 140 8.52 12.47 0.74
C PRO A 140 9.90 12.01 0.29
N VAL A 141 10.12 10.69 0.13
CA VAL A 141 11.38 10.17 -0.41
C VAL A 141 11.61 10.68 -1.84
N TYR A 142 10.59 10.62 -2.69
CA TYR A 142 10.65 11.17 -4.05
C TYR A 142 11.01 12.65 -4.05
N TYR A 143 10.34 13.43 -3.19
CA TYR A 143 10.56 14.87 -3.05
C TYR A 143 12.01 15.20 -2.69
N LEU A 144 12.61 14.46 -1.76
CA LEU A 144 13.99 14.65 -1.33
C LEU A 144 15.02 14.29 -2.42
N LEU A 145 14.69 13.34 -3.29
CA LEU A 145 15.61 12.79 -4.28
C LEU A 145 15.51 13.45 -5.66
N VAL A 146 14.33 13.93 -6.07
CA VAL A 146 14.07 14.37 -7.46
C VAL A 146 15.04 15.44 -7.96
N LYS A 147 15.42 16.40 -7.11
CA LYS A 147 16.38 17.47 -7.45
C LYS A 147 17.84 17.01 -7.49
N LYS A 148 18.17 15.87 -6.87
CA LYS A 148 19.54 15.35 -6.74
C LYS A 148 19.91 14.35 -7.83
N ILE A 149 18.98 13.46 -8.16
CA ILE A 149 19.26 12.29 -9.02
C ILE A 149 18.31 12.19 -10.22
N GLY A 150 17.42 13.17 -10.41
CA GLY A 150 16.46 13.20 -11.51
C GLY A 150 15.19 12.38 -11.24
N ARG A 151 14.13 12.68 -12.01
CA ARG A 151 12.77 12.15 -11.83
C ARG A 151 12.68 10.63 -11.88
N LYS A 152 13.31 9.98 -12.87
CA LYS A 152 13.20 8.52 -13.05
C LYS A 152 13.84 7.77 -11.87
N GLN A 153 15.07 8.12 -11.53
CA GLN A 153 15.82 7.47 -10.45
C GLN A 153 15.20 7.77 -9.09
N ALA A 154 14.79 9.01 -8.82
CA ALA A 154 14.10 9.36 -7.58
C ALA A 154 12.81 8.56 -7.39
N TRP A 155 12.04 8.33 -8.46
CA TRP A 155 10.82 7.53 -8.37
C TRP A 155 11.12 6.05 -8.10
N ILE A 156 12.14 5.48 -8.74
CA ILE A 156 12.55 4.09 -8.49
C ILE A 156 12.93 3.91 -7.02
N TRP A 157 13.78 4.79 -6.48
CA TRP A 157 14.17 4.72 -5.06
C TRP A 157 13.01 4.94 -4.12
N ALA A 158 12.13 5.90 -4.40
CA ALA A 158 10.92 6.12 -3.62
C ALA A 158 10.04 4.88 -3.57
N ALA A 159 9.79 4.24 -4.71
CA ALA A 159 8.99 3.03 -4.80
C ALA A 159 9.63 1.85 -4.05
N LEU A 160 10.95 1.64 -4.20
CA LEU A 160 11.68 0.55 -3.53
C LEU A 160 11.72 0.75 -2.01
N ILE A 161 12.01 1.96 -1.53
CA ILE A 161 12.05 2.26 -0.09
C ILE A 161 10.66 2.11 0.51
N SER A 162 9.62 2.64 -0.14
CA SER A 162 8.25 2.48 0.35
C SER A 162 7.77 1.03 0.31
N ALA A 163 8.23 0.25 -0.68
CA ALA A 163 7.96 -1.18 -0.79
C ALA A 163 8.58 -1.96 0.37
N ALA A 164 9.85 -1.74 0.66
CA ALA A 164 10.52 -2.37 1.78
C ALA A 164 9.86 -2.02 3.11
N LEU A 165 9.55 -0.74 3.35
CA LEU A 165 8.88 -0.30 4.58
C LEU A 165 7.47 -0.88 4.72
N PHE A 166 6.70 -0.92 3.64
CA PHE A 166 5.39 -1.58 3.63
C PHE A 166 5.49 -3.10 3.91
N GLY A 167 6.48 -3.79 3.33
CA GLY A 167 6.75 -5.17 3.68
C GLY A 167 7.06 -5.34 5.16
N MET A 168 7.89 -4.46 5.73
CA MET A 168 8.24 -4.46 7.15
C MET A 168 7.06 -4.19 8.08
N MET A 169 6.07 -3.42 7.64
CA MET A 169 4.81 -3.19 8.36
C MET A 169 4.02 -4.49 8.60
N HIS A 170 4.28 -5.54 7.83
CA HIS A 170 3.64 -6.85 7.97
C HIS A 170 4.40 -7.83 8.87
N PHE A 171 5.33 -7.36 9.70
CA PHE A 171 6.15 -8.21 10.57
C PHE A 171 5.33 -9.22 11.38
N ASN A 172 4.28 -8.76 12.07
CA ASN A 172 3.42 -9.61 12.88
C ASN A 172 2.55 -10.56 12.04
N ALA A 173 2.13 -10.14 10.85
CA ALA A 173 1.28 -10.95 9.97
C ALA A 173 2.01 -12.17 9.40
N TYR A 174 3.34 -12.10 9.31
CA TYR A 174 4.18 -13.17 8.74
C TYR A 174 5.25 -13.69 9.71
N ASN A 175 5.03 -13.54 11.02
CA ASN A 175 5.92 -14.06 12.08
C ASN A 175 7.40 -13.69 11.90
N GLY A 176 7.69 -12.50 11.38
CA GLY A 176 9.07 -12.05 11.12
C GLY A 176 9.77 -12.75 9.94
N ASN A 177 9.04 -13.41 9.04
CA ASN A 177 9.61 -13.98 7.81
C ASN A 177 10.06 -12.86 6.85
N TRP A 178 11.33 -12.49 6.93
CA TRP A 178 11.94 -11.43 6.13
C TRP A 178 11.80 -11.62 4.62
N TYR A 179 11.88 -12.86 4.13
CA TYR A 179 11.71 -13.14 2.71
C TYR A 179 10.29 -12.83 2.25
N GLN A 180 9.30 -13.36 2.96
CA GLN A 180 7.90 -13.12 2.65
C GLN A 180 7.58 -11.62 2.74
N MET A 181 8.01 -10.96 3.81
CA MET A 181 7.78 -9.53 4.04
C MET A 181 8.39 -8.64 2.95
N LEU A 182 9.68 -8.82 2.62
CA LEU A 182 10.37 -7.92 1.71
C LEU A 182 10.16 -8.29 0.24
N ILE A 183 10.15 -9.59 -0.08
CA ILE A 183 10.10 -10.08 -1.46
C ILE A 183 8.67 -10.34 -1.88
N VAL A 184 7.93 -11.20 -1.17
CA VAL A 184 6.56 -11.57 -1.61
C VAL A 184 5.61 -10.37 -1.46
N ILE A 185 5.62 -9.71 -0.31
CA ILE A 185 4.72 -8.58 0.00
C ILE A 185 5.30 -7.26 -0.49
N GLY A 186 6.55 -6.96 -0.10
CA GLY A 186 7.22 -5.72 -0.48
C GLY A 186 7.37 -5.56 -1.99
N VAL A 187 7.87 -6.54 -2.74
CA VAL A 187 7.97 -6.44 -4.21
C VAL A 187 6.59 -6.59 -4.86
N GLY A 188 5.72 -7.45 -4.31
CA GLY A 188 4.36 -7.69 -4.80
C GLY A 188 3.49 -6.43 -4.93
N ARG A 189 3.75 -5.39 -4.15
CA ARG A 189 3.02 -4.11 -4.20
C ARG A 189 3.51 -3.12 -5.27
N LEU A 190 4.70 -3.31 -5.85
CA LEU A 190 5.26 -2.38 -6.84
C LEU A 190 4.36 -2.16 -8.08
N PRO A 191 3.62 -3.17 -8.58
CA PRO A 191 2.60 -2.98 -9.62
C PRO A 191 1.52 -1.94 -9.26
N PHE A 192 1.07 -1.88 -7.99
CA PHE A 192 0.08 -0.89 -7.55
C PHE A 192 0.68 0.52 -7.49
N THR A 193 1.92 0.63 -6.99
CA THR A 193 2.70 1.88 -7.02
C THR A 193 2.94 2.37 -8.45
N TYR A 194 3.19 1.45 -9.40
CA TYR A 194 3.26 1.77 -10.82
C TYR A 194 1.94 2.37 -11.34
N ALA A 195 0.79 1.80 -10.95
CA ALA A 195 -0.51 2.29 -11.37
C ALA A 195 -0.73 3.76 -10.98
N TRP A 196 -0.27 4.21 -9.80
CA TRP A 196 -0.39 5.61 -9.39
C TRP A 196 0.17 6.60 -10.41
N THR A 197 1.35 6.29 -10.98
CA THR A 197 2.01 7.17 -11.94
C THR A 197 1.35 7.14 -13.32
N LYS A 198 0.84 5.98 -13.72
CA LYS A 198 0.20 5.80 -15.04
C LYS A 198 -1.20 6.39 -15.09
N THR A 199 -1.97 6.28 -14.01
CA THR A 199 -3.32 6.86 -13.91
C THR A 199 -3.31 8.33 -13.48
N ASP A 200 -2.15 8.83 -13.02
CA ASP A 200 -1.96 10.19 -12.50
C ASP A 200 -2.80 10.50 -11.24
N SER A 201 -3.12 9.45 -10.47
CA SER A 201 -3.99 9.47 -9.28
C SER A 201 -3.73 8.24 -8.39
N LEU A 202 -3.84 8.40 -7.06
CA LEU A 202 -3.77 7.29 -6.11
C LEU A 202 -4.88 6.25 -6.33
N TRP A 203 -6.04 6.67 -6.85
CA TRP A 203 -7.14 5.76 -7.19
C TRP A 203 -6.73 4.61 -8.09
N GLY A 204 -5.72 4.80 -8.96
CA GLY A 204 -5.25 3.72 -9.84
C GLY A 204 -4.66 2.54 -9.07
N GLY A 205 -3.86 2.81 -8.04
CA GLY A 205 -3.27 1.75 -7.20
C GLY A 205 -4.28 1.24 -6.19
N ILE A 206 -5.09 2.12 -5.59
CA ILE A 206 -6.20 1.74 -4.70
C ILE A 206 -7.14 0.74 -5.35
N ILE A 207 -7.64 1.04 -6.55
CA ILE A 207 -8.56 0.13 -7.26
C ILE A 207 -7.84 -1.17 -7.61
N ALA A 208 -6.59 -1.10 -8.09
CA ALA A 208 -5.83 -2.31 -8.42
C ALA A 208 -5.62 -3.20 -7.19
N HIS A 209 -5.22 -2.61 -6.06
CA HIS A 209 -4.93 -3.32 -4.81
C HIS A 209 -6.19 -3.94 -4.20
N VAL A 210 -7.27 -3.16 -4.08
CA VAL A 210 -8.55 -3.66 -3.55
C VAL A 210 -9.09 -4.81 -4.40
N VAL A 211 -9.07 -4.67 -5.73
CA VAL A 211 -9.54 -5.74 -6.63
C VAL A 211 -8.64 -6.97 -6.53
N TYR A 212 -7.32 -6.77 -6.51
CA TYR A 212 -6.34 -7.86 -6.37
C TYR A 212 -6.59 -8.69 -5.09
N ASP A 213 -6.80 -8.03 -3.96
CA ASP A 213 -7.05 -8.73 -2.69
C ASP A 213 -8.44 -9.38 -2.66
N PHE A 214 -9.47 -8.69 -3.14
CA PHE A 214 -10.84 -9.21 -3.11
C PHE A 214 -11.06 -10.41 -4.02
N LEU A 215 -10.29 -10.51 -5.11
CA LEU A 215 -10.26 -11.70 -5.95
C LEU A 215 -9.76 -12.95 -5.22
N ILE A 216 -9.06 -12.81 -4.08
CA ILE A 216 -8.70 -13.92 -3.18
C ILE A 216 -9.69 -14.00 -2.00
N PHE A 217 -9.98 -12.87 -1.34
CA PHE A 217 -10.78 -12.87 -0.11
C PHE A 217 -12.22 -13.36 -0.33
N ILE A 218 -12.85 -13.02 -1.46
CA ILE A 218 -14.24 -13.43 -1.74
C ILE A 218 -14.33 -14.95 -1.94
N PRO A 219 -13.52 -15.60 -2.80
CA PRO A 219 -13.50 -17.07 -2.89
C PRO A 219 -13.25 -17.79 -1.56
N VAL A 220 -12.29 -17.33 -0.77
CA VAL A 220 -11.99 -17.89 0.57
C VAL A 220 -13.20 -17.76 1.50
N MET A 221 -13.82 -16.58 1.53
CA MET A 221 -15.02 -16.30 2.32
C MET A 221 -16.22 -17.17 1.90
N MET A 222 -16.29 -17.55 0.62
CA MET A 222 -17.31 -18.44 0.08
C MET A 222 -16.97 -19.93 0.25
N GLY A 223 -15.78 -20.28 0.75
CA GLY A 223 -15.32 -21.65 0.90
C GLY A 223 -15.07 -22.39 -0.42
N VAL A 224 -14.76 -21.65 -1.49
CA VAL A 224 -14.48 -22.22 -2.83
C VAL A 224 -13.00 -22.18 -3.20
N LEU A 225 -12.15 -21.71 -2.28
CA LEU A 225 -10.69 -21.71 -2.33
C LEU A 225 -10.17 -21.97 -0.91
#